data_AF-A0A2R6P0H3-F1
#
_entry.id   AF-A0A2R6P0H3-F1
#
_cell.length_a   1.000
_cell.length_b   1.000
_cell.length_c   1.000
_cell.angle_alpha   90.00
_cell.angle_beta   90.00
_cell.angle_gamma   90.00
#
_symmetry.space_group_name_H-M   'P 1'
#
loop_
_entity.id
_entity.type
_entity.pdbx_description
1 polymer ?
#
loop_
_entity_poly.entity_id
_entity_poly.type
_entity_poly.pdbx_seq_one_letter_code
_entity_poly.pdbx_strand_id
1 'polypeptide(L)' 'MAFLIERNKVSLYDAHIQNGHVSYEYIKKALDSDYKYLGLQIDPSKMEEPLCEACVKGKLSRTPIRKEPSPIEL' A
#
# COMPACT_ATOMS: atom_id res chain seq x y z
N MET A 1 13.94 27.46 9.11
CA MET A 1 12.50 27.10 9.05
C MET A 1 12.42 25.70 8.50
N ALA A 2 12.33 24.69 9.37
CA ALA A 2 12.18 23.31 8.94
C ALA A 2 10.75 23.15 8.43
N PHE A 3 10.58 23.01 7.12
CA PHE A 3 9.33 22.52 6.54
C PHE A 3 9.10 21.13 7.14
N LEU A 4 8.22 21.06 8.14
CA LEU A 4 7.67 19.82 8.63
C LEU A 4 6.81 19.28 7.48
N ILE A 5 7.45 18.55 6.56
CA ILE A 5 6.74 17.61 5.70
C ILE A 5 6.13 16.64 6.71
N GLU A 6 4.86 16.86 7.03
CA GLU A 6 3.98 15.85 7.58
C GLU A 6 4.24 14.63 6.71
N ARG A 7 5.07 13.69 7.19
CA ARG A 7 5.45 12.51 6.42
C ARG A 7 4.13 11.89 6.07
N ASN A 8 3.79 11.88 4.78
CA ASN A 8 2.50 11.46 4.27
C ASN A 8 2.40 9.95 4.56
N LYS A 9 2.02 9.62 5.81
CA LYS A 9 2.06 8.26 6.31
C LYS A 9 0.85 7.57 5.73
N VAL A 10 1.12 6.56 4.92
CA VAL A 10 0.08 5.81 4.24
C VAL A 10 -0.43 4.70 5.15
N SER A 11 -1.66 4.26 4.93
CA SER A 11 -2.15 3.06 5.59
C SER A 11 -1.52 1.81 4.95
N LEU A 12 -1.63 0.67 5.64
CA LEU A 12 -1.28 -0.62 5.05
C LEU A 12 -2.12 -0.92 3.79
N TYR A 13 -3.38 -0.47 3.76
CA TYR A 13 -4.27 -0.58 2.60
C TYR A 13 -3.76 0.22 1.39
N ASP A 14 -3.32 1.45 1.62
CA ASP A 14 -2.76 2.28 0.56
C ASP A 14 -1.47 1.67 0.01
N ALA A 15 -0.60 1.17 0.88
CA ALA A 15 0.61 0.46 0.47
C ALA A 15 0.27 -0.80 -0.35
N HIS A 16 -0.79 -1.53 0.02
CA HIS A 16 -1.30 -2.66 -0.74
C HIS A 16 -1.73 -2.27 -2.16
N ILE A 17 -2.52 -1.20 -2.31
CA ILE A 17 -2.98 -0.73 -3.63
C ILE A 17 -1.80 -0.20 -4.46
N GLN A 18 -1.00 0.72 -3.91
CA GLN A 18 0.09 1.38 -4.63
C GLN A 18 1.14 0.40 -5.14
N ASN A 19 1.34 -0.72 -4.43
CA ASN A 19 2.28 -1.77 -4.84
C ASN A 19 1.67 -2.82 -5.78
N GLY A 20 0.42 -2.63 -6.23
CA GLY A 20 -0.24 -3.54 -7.18
C GLY A 20 -0.88 -4.74 -6.51
N HIS A 21 -1.58 -4.53 -5.40
CA HIS A 21 -2.31 -5.54 -4.66
C HIS A 21 -1.44 -6.65 -4.06
N VAL A 22 -0.24 -6.29 -3.60
CA VAL A 22 0.66 -7.21 -2.90
C VAL A 22 0.04 -7.63 -1.56
N SER A 23 0.20 -8.89 -1.18
CA SER A 23 -0.30 -9.43 0.08
C SER A 23 0.08 -8.56 1.29
N TYR A 24 -0.89 -8.29 2.18
CA TYR A 24 -0.63 -7.58 3.44
C TYR A 24 0.46 -8.26 4.27
N GLU A 25 0.42 -9.59 4.36
CA GLU A 25 1.43 -10.39 5.05
C GLU A 25 2.83 -10.18 4.48
N TYR A 26 2.94 -10.04 3.16
CA TYR A 26 4.23 -9.77 2.52
C TYR A 26 4.73 -8.38 2.89
N ILE A 27 3.85 -7.37 2.81
CA ILE A 27 4.20 -5.99 3.17
C ILE A 27 4.67 -5.94 4.63
N LYS A 28 3.91 -6.56 5.55
CA LYS A 28 4.25 -6.61 6.98
C LYS A 28 5.62 -7.25 7.24
N LYS A 29 5.94 -8.34 6.55
CA LYS A 29 7.25 -9.03 6.69
C LYS A 29 8.41 -8.24 6.07
N ALA A 30 8.12 -7.37 5.11
CA ALA A 30 9.11 -6.55 4.43
C ALA A 30 9.29 -5.15 5.04
N LEU A 31 8.53 -4.80 6.09
CA LEU A 31 8.69 -3.54 6.81
C LEU A 31 10.03 -3.52 7.55
N ASP A 32 10.74 -2.39 7.45
CA ASP A 32 11.88 -2.13 8.32
C ASP A 32 11.45 -1.64 9.72
N SER A 33 12.41 -1.44 10.61
CA SER A 33 12.16 -0.95 11.98
C SER A 33 11.52 0.44 12.04
N ASP A 34 11.64 1.23 10.96
CA ASP A 34 11.01 2.53 10.82
C ASP A 34 9.61 2.44 10.20
N TYR A 35 9.05 1.26 9.95
CA TYR A 35 7.79 1.05 9.23
C TYR A 35 7.83 1.59 7.79
N LYS A 36 8.99 1.49 7.13
CA LYS A 36 9.11 1.81 5.70
C LYS A 36 9.02 0.57 4.84
N TYR A 37 8.37 0.71 3.70
CA TYR A 37 8.24 -0.31 2.68
C TYR A 37 8.30 0.32 1.29
N LEU A 38 9.30 -0.03 0.49
CA LEU A 38 9.49 0.46 -0.88
C LEU A 38 9.34 1.99 -1.04
N GLY A 39 9.92 2.75 -0.12
CA GLY A 39 9.87 4.22 -0.12
C GLY A 39 8.61 4.83 0.49
N LEU A 40 7.62 4.01 0.87
CA LEU A 40 6.44 4.44 1.62
C LEU A 40 6.71 4.37 3.11
N GLN A 41 6.27 5.39 3.84
CA GLN A 41 6.24 5.41 5.30
C GLN A 41 4.85 4.96 5.76
N ILE A 42 4.72 3.76 6.33
CA ILE A 42 3.43 3.27 6.83
C ILE A 42 3.18 3.80 8.23
N ASP A 43 1.93 4.16 8.53
CA ASP A 43 1.48 4.48 9.88
C ASP A 43 1.25 3.19 10.71
N PRO A 44 2.00 2.95 11.80
CA PRO A 44 1.79 1.79 12.67
C PRO A 44 0.37 1.68 13.22
N SER A 45 -0.33 2.81 13.35
CA SER A 45 -1.72 2.85 13.83
C SER A 45 -2.75 2.45 12.76
N LYS A 46 -2.35 2.35 11.48
CA LYS A 46 -3.22 2.03 10.33
C LYS A 46 -2.81 0.71 9.67
N MET A 47 -2.68 -0.33 10.49
CA MET A 47 -2.23 -1.67 10.10
C MET A 47 -3.38 -2.68 9.90
N GLU A 48 -4.60 -2.18 9.80
CA GLU A 48 -5.77 -3.00 9.48
C GLU A 48 -5.67 -3.60 8.07
N GLU A 49 -6.24 -4.78 7.90
CA GLU A 49 -6.28 -5.51 6.63
C GLU A 49 -7.71 -5.56 6.09
N PRO A 50 -8.26 -4.43 5.61
CA PRO A 50 -9.60 -4.42 5.07
C PRO A 50 -9.69 -5.30 3.82
N LEU A 51 -10.90 -5.78 3.54
CA LEU A 51 -11.18 -6.54 2.33
C LEU A 51 -10.96 -5.64 1.10
N CYS A 52 -10.02 -6.02 0.23
CA CYS A 52 -9.83 -5.34 -1.04
C CYS A 52 -10.76 -5.94 -2.11
N GLU A 53 -11.77 -5.18 -2.54
CA GLU A 53 -12.72 -5.64 -3.56
C GLU A 53 -12.05 -6.03 -4.88
N ALA A 54 -11.01 -5.30 -5.31
CA ALA A 54 -10.28 -5.61 -6.53
C ALA A 54 -9.57 -6.98 -6.43
N CYS A 55 -9.00 -7.30 -5.27
CA CYS A 55 -8.43 -8.61 -4.99
C CYS A 55 -9.50 -9.71 -5.05
N VAL A 56 -10.66 -9.48 -4.42
CA VAL A 56 -11.76 -10.46 -4.41
C VAL A 56 -12.27 -10.70 -5.82
N LYS A 57 -12.57 -9.63 -6.57
CA LYS A 57 -13.03 -9.71 -7.96
C LYS A 57 -11.99 -10.42 -8.83
N GLY A 58 -10.70 -10.06 -8.73
CA GLY A 58 -9.61 -10.69 -9.48
C GLY A 58 -9.44 -12.18 -9.19
N LYS A 59 -9.59 -12.60 -7.92
CA LYS A 59 -9.57 -14.01 -7.53
C LYS A 59 -10.74 -14.80 -8.14
N LEU A 60 -11.94 -14.21 -8.14
CA LEU A 60 -13.15 -14.86 -8.68
C LEU A 60 -13.13 -14.94 -10.21
N SER A 61 -12.74 -13.85 -10.89
CA SER A 61 -12.73 -13.77 -12.34
C SER A 61 -11.52 -14.49 -12.97
N ARG A 62 -10.47 -14.79 -12.18
CA ARG A 62 -9.17 -15.26 -12.67
C ARG A 62 -8.54 -14.32 -13.70
N THR A 63 -8.89 -13.03 -13.65
CA THR A 63 -8.32 -12.00 -14.52
C THR A 63 -7.25 -11.19 -13.77
N PRO A 64 -6.17 -10.76 -14.44
CA PRO A 64 -5.20 -9.86 -13.83
C PRO A 64 -5.85 -8.56 -13.33
N ILE A 65 -5.43 -8.09 -12.16
CA ILE A 65 -5.85 -6.78 -11.65
C ILE A 65 -5.01 -5.72 -12.38
N ARG A 66 -5.67 -4.76 -13.02
CA ARG A 66 -4.98 -3.64 -13.67
C ARG A 66 -4.43 -2.72 -12.58
N LYS A 67 -3.14 -2.36 -12.65
CA LYS A 67 -2.61 -1.25 -11.85
C LYS A 67 -3.28 0.03 -12.34
N GLU A 68 -3.84 0.80 -11.41
CA GLU A 68 -4.15 2.20 -11.70
C GLU A 68 -2.82 2.92 -11.97
N PRO A 69 -2.73 3.75 -13.04
CA PRO A 69 -1.52 4.53 -13.28
C PRO A 69 -1.26 5.42 -12.07
N SER A 70 -0.02 5.44 -11.58
CA SER A 70 0.35 6.35 -10.50
C SER A 70 0.16 7.80 -10.99
N PRO A 71 -0.28 8.75 -10.14
CA PRO A 71 -0.54 10.14 -10.55
C PRO A 71 0.68 10.95 -11.03
N ILE A 72 1.84 10.32 -11.23
CA ILE A 72 3.12 11.00 -11.52
C ILE A 72 3.45 10.95 -13.03
N GLU A 73 2.66 10.27 -13.86
CA GLU A 73 2.86 10.22 -15.32
C GLU A 73 1.83 11.06 -16.10
N LEU A 74 1.73 12.37 -15.84
CA LEU A 74 1.11 13.33 -16.76
C LEU A 74 1.92 14.63 -16.88
#